data_AF-A0A7S0WN49-F1
#
_entry.id   AF-A0A7S0WN49-F1
#
_cell.length_a   1.000
_cell.length_b   1.000
_cell.length_c   1.000
_cell.angle_alpha   90.00
_cell.angle_beta   90.00
_cell.angle_gamma   90.00
#
_symmetry.space_group_name_H-M   'P 1'
#
loop_
_entity.id
_entity.type
_entity.pdbx_description
1 polymer ?
#
loop_
_entity_poly.entity_id
_entity_poly.type
_entity_poly.pdbx_seq_one_letter_code
_entity_poly.pdbx_strand_id
1 'polypeptide(L)'
;GLYARYNNNPHEALKNFNMARKDNAWGTQAIYNMVEVYLNPDNDTVFLDDGTEGKPMDNADSIKAAEKLLKEVRARPLPMKHHILECYAMMATKNKPDVEA
;
A
#
# COMPACT_ATOMS: atom_id res chain seq x y z
N GLY A 1 1.06 8.67 -10.82
CA GLY A 1 1.41 7.89 -9.62
C GLY A 1 2.81 8.23 -9.15
N LEU A 2 3.83 7.67 -9.82
CA LEU A 2 5.24 7.85 -9.45
C LEU A 2 5.68 9.33 -9.34
N TYR A 3 5.31 10.17 -10.31
CA TYR A 3 5.63 11.61 -10.27
C TYR A 3 5.14 12.29 -8.98
N ALA A 4 3.86 12.09 -8.62
CA ALA A 4 3.28 12.65 -7.41
C ALA A 4 3.96 12.10 -6.14
N ARG A 5 4.31 10.80 -6.13
CA ARG A 5 5.04 10.18 -5.01
C ARG A 5 6.39 10.86 -4.77
N TYR A 6 7.18 11.08 -5.83
CA TYR A 6 8.50 11.71 -5.71
C TYR A 6 8.45 13.22 -5.43
N ASN A 7 7.29 13.85 -5.61
CA ASN A 7 7.04 15.24 -5.23
C ASN A 7 6.35 15.38 -3.87
N ASN A 8 6.38 14.33 -3.04
CA ASN A 8 5.78 14.31 -1.70
C ASN A 8 4.27 14.60 -1.69
N ASN A 9 3.55 14.12 -2.71
CA ASN A 9 2.10 14.19 -2.79
C ASN A 9 1.49 12.77 -2.74
N PRO A 10 1.42 12.14 -1.54
CA PRO A 10 0.95 10.77 -1.39
C PRO A 10 -0.52 10.59 -1.77
N HIS A 11 -1.37 11.59 -1.52
CA HIS A 11 -2.79 11.54 -1.89
C HIS A 11 -2.99 11.43 -3.40
N GLU A 12 -2.34 12.30 -4.18
CA GLU A 12 -2.41 12.24 -5.63
C GLU A 12 -1.72 10.98 -6.19
N ALA A 13 -0.64 10.52 -5.54
CA ALA A 13 0.02 9.28 -5.90
C ALA A 13 -0.94 8.09 -5.79
N LEU A 14 -1.59 7.92 -4.64
CA LEU A 14 -2.57 6.86 -4.38
C LEU A 14 -3.73 6.90 -5.38
N LYS A 15 -4.27 8.09 -5.69
CA LYS A 15 -5.36 8.25 -6.67
C LYS A 15 -4.98 7.68 -8.03
N ASN A 16 -3.79 8.06 -8.51
CA ASN A 16 -3.29 7.61 -9.80
C ASN A 16 -2.92 6.10 -9.78
N PHE A 17 -2.38 5.59 -8.67
CA PHE A 17 -2.09 4.16 -8.56
C PHE A 17 -3.37 3.31 -8.51
N ASN A 18 -4.42 3.78 -7.83
CA ASN A 18 -5.69 3.07 -7.78
C ASN A 18 -6.32 2.92 -9.19
N MET A 19 -6.18 3.93 -10.06
CA MET A 19 -6.60 3.83 -11.46
C MET A 19 -5.87 2.71 -12.22
N ALA A 20 -4.59 2.49 -11.93
CA ALA A 20 -3.77 1.46 -12.59
C ALA A 20 -3.86 0.08 -11.91
N ARG A 21 -4.45 -0.04 -10.72
CA ARG A 21 -4.45 -1.25 -9.88
C ARG A 21 -4.92 -2.53 -10.58
N LYS A 22 -5.90 -2.40 -11.48
CA LYS A 22 -6.49 -3.52 -12.24
C LYS A 22 -5.84 -3.74 -13.61
N ASP A 23 -4.82 -2.95 -13.96
CA ASP A 23 -4.10 -3.08 -15.23
C ASP A 23 -3.22 -4.35 -15.26
N ASN A 24 -3.14 -5.00 -16.41
CA ASN A 24 -2.40 -6.25 -16.56
C ASN A 24 -0.88 -6.07 -16.50
N ALA A 25 -0.36 -4.94 -17.00
CA ALA A 25 1.07 -4.66 -17.03
C ALA A 25 1.51 -3.88 -15.78
N TRP A 26 0.69 -2.92 -15.34
CA TRP A 26 1.05 -1.95 -14.30
C TRP A 26 0.38 -2.20 -12.95
N GLY A 27 -0.66 -3.03 -12.88
CA GLY A 27 -1.45 -3.22 -11.66
C GLY A 27 -0.63 -3.74 -10.49
N THR A 28 0.25 -4.72 -10.72
CA THR A 28 1.13 -5.23 -9.66
C THR A 28 2.08 -4.15 -9.14
N GLN A 29 2.66 -3.33 -10.03
CA GLN A 29 3.54 -2.24 -9.62
C GLN A 29 2.76 -1.13 -8.89
N ALA A 30 1.55 -0.81 -9.35
CA ALA A 30 0.68 0.15 -8.70
C ALA A 30 0.32 -0.29 -7.27
N ILE A 31 -0.06 -1.56 -7.09
CA ILE A 31 -0.33 -2.16 -5.78
C ILE A 31 0.88 -2.01 -4.85
N TYR A 32 2.08 -2.37 -5.29
CA TYR A 32 3.27 -2.25 -4.44
C TYR A 32 3.59 -0.80 -4.06
N ASN A 33 3.40 0.14 -4.99
CA ASN A 33 3.58 1.55 -4.68
C ASN A 33 2.54 2.05 -3.67
N MET A 34 1.29 1.59 -3.77
CA MET A 34 0.25 1.94 -2.79
C MET A 34 0.59 1.40 -1.41
N VAL A 35 1.05 0.14 -1.32
CA VAL A 35 1.49 -0.48 -0.06
C VAL A 35 2.63 0.30 0.59
N GLU A 36 3.66 0.67 -0.18
CA GLU A 36 4.78 1.48 0.33
C GLU A 36 4.32 2.85 0.84
N VAL A 37 3.28 3.45 0.24
CA VAL A 37 2.72 4.71 0.71
C VAL A 37 1.93 4.53 2.02
N TYR A 38 1.13 3.46 2.14
CA TYR A 38 0.37 3.15 3.36
C TYR A 38 1.24 2.76 4.55
N LEU A 39 2.40 2.15 4.31
CA LEU A 39 3.32 1.73 5.37
C LEU A 39 4.35 2.82 5.74
N ASN A 40 4.30 3.99 5.13
CA ASN A 40 5.20 5.09 5.48
C ASN A 40 4.68 5.83 6.72
N PRO A 41 5.37 5.78 7.88
CA PRO A 41 4.92 6.42 9.11
C PRO A 41 4.90 7.96 9.03
N ASP A 42 5.63 8.55 8.09
CA ASP A 42 5.72 10.01 7.91
C ASP A 42 4.59 10.59 7.04
N ASN A 43 3.82 9.73 6.37
CA ASN A 43 2.70 10.19 5.56
C ASN A 43 1.43 10.27 6.41
N ASP A 44 0.81 11.45 6.47
CA ASP A 44 -0.62 11.57 6.81
C ASP A 44 -1.42 10.93 5.66
N THR A 45 -1.55 9.61 5.70
CA THR A 45 -2.17 8.86 4.62
C THR A 45 -3.68 8.99 4.67
N VAL A 46 -4.25 9.26 3.50
CA VAL A 46 -5.67 9.37 3.32
C VAL A 46 -6.16 8.08 2.64
N PHE A 47 -7.16 7.41 3.21
CA PHE A 47 -7.76 6.24 2.60
C PHE A 47 -8.59 6.64 1.39
N LEU A 48 -8.29 6.04 0.23
CA LEU A 48 -9.11 6.19 -0.97
C LEU A 48 -10.06 5.00 -1.04
N ASP A 49 -11.27 5.19 -0.56
CA ASP A 49 -12.37 4.29 -0.90
C ASP A 49 -12.83 4.57 -2.34
N ASP A 50 -13.38 3.56 -3.02
CA ASP A 50 -13.61 3.40 -4.46
C ASP A 50 -14.31 4.60 -5.16
N GLY A 51 -13.66 5.76 -5.23
CA GLY A 51 -14.14 6.99 -5.88
C GLY A 51 -14.56 8.15 -4.98
N THR A 52 -14.31 8.15 -3.67
CA THR A 52 -14.69 9.27 -2.77
C THR A 52 -13.51 10.01 -2.15
N GLU A 53 -13.76 11.27 -1.76
CA GLU A 53 -12.80 12.11 -1.02
C GLU A 53 -12.26 11.35 0.18
N GLY A 54 -10.93 11.29 0.25
CA GLY A 54 -10.31 10.37 1.17
C GLY A 54 -10.43 10.83 2.62
N LYS A 55 -10.57 9.85 3.53
CA LYS A 55 -10.62 10.11 4.98
C LYS A 55 -9.23 9.99 5.60
N PRO A 56 -8.89 10.80 6.61
CA PRO A 56 -7.71 10.57 7.42
C PRO A 56 -7.73 9.14 7.94
N MET A 57 -6.67 8.38 7.68
CA MET A 57 -6.55 6.99 8.08
C MET A 57 -5.60 6.91 9.26
N ASP A 58 -5.97 6.13 10.29
CA ASP A 58 -5.01 5.81 11.34
C ASP A 58 -4.00 4.76 10.86
N ASN A 59 -2.95 4.53 11.65
CA ASN A 59 -1.88 3.61 11.29
C ASN A 59 -2.38 2.16 11.16
N ALA A 60 -3.35 1.74 11.98
CA ALA A 60 -3.86 0.37 11.97
C ALA A 60 -4.68 0.10 10.70
N ASP A 61 -5.48 1.07 10.29
CA ASP A 61 -6.27 1.03 9.07
C ASP A 61 -5.36 1.06 7.84
N SER A 62 -4.27 1.85 7.87
CA SER A 62 -3.28 1.88 6.79
C SER A 62 -2.59 0.53 6.58
N ILE A 63 -2.25 -0.16 7.67
CA ILE A 63 -1.69 -1.52 7.61
C ILE A 63 -2.69 -2.51 7.02
N LYS A 64 -3.97 -2.49 7.47
CA LYS A 64 -5.01 -3.36 6.89
C LYS A 64 -5.22 -3.10 5.39
N ALA A 65 -5.15 -1.84 4.96
CA ALA A 65 -5.24 -1.49 3.55
C ALA A 65 -4.08 -2.07 2.74
N ALA A 66 -2.85 -1.97 3.26
CA ALA A 66 -1.66 -2.58 2.68
C ALA A 66 -1.79 -4.11 2.54
N GLU A 67 -2.23 -4.80 3.60
CA GLU A 67 -2.44 -6.25 3.59
C GLU A 67 -3.50 -6.68 2.56
N LYS A 68 -4.62 -5.94 2.48
CA LYS A 68 -5.67 -6.22 1.49
C LYS A 68 -5.16 -6.07 0.07
N LEU A 69 -4.36 -5.04 -0.19
CA LEU A 69 -3.74 -4.79 -1.48
C LEU A 69 -2.75 -5.90 -1.88
N LEU A 70 -1.94 -6.39 -0.94
CA LEU A 70 -1.02 -7.50 -1.21
C LEU A 70 -1.77 -8.77 -1.65
N LYS A 71 -2.92 -9.08 -1.03
CA LYS A 71 -3.77 -10.23 -1.40
C LYS A 71 -4.32 -10.16 -2.83
N GLU A 72 -4.34 -8.99 -3.46
CA GLU A 72 -4.83 -8.82 -4.83
C GLU A 72 -3.79 -9.12 -5.91
N VAL A 73 -2.52 -9.29 -5.54
CA VAL A 73 -1.46 -9.61 -6.49
C VAL A 73 -1.67 -11.01 -7.07
N ARG A 74 -1.93 -11.06 -8.37
CA ARG A 74 -2.19 -12.31 -9.12
C ARG A 74 -0.94 -12.98 -9.66
N ALA A 75 0.23 -12.33 -9.60
CA ALA A 75 1.48 -12.89 -10.11
C ALA A 75 1.82 -14.21 -9.41
N ARG A 76 2.20 -15.23 -10.17
CA ARG A 76 2.69 -16.53 -9.67
C ARG A 76 3.89 -16.98 -10.52
N PRO A 77 5.07 -17.22 -9.92
CA PRO A 77 5.40 -17.07 -8.50
C PRO A 77 5.36 -15.60 -8.05
N LEU A 78 5.21 -15.38 -6.73
CA LEU A 78 5.27 -14.04 -6.17
C LEU A 78 6.73 -13.55 -6.17
N PRO A 79 7.00 -12.28 -6.54
CA PRO A 79 8.35 -11.74 -6.55
C PRO A 79 8.85 -11.46 -5.12
N MET A 80 10.16 -11.43 -4.91
CA MET A 80 10.79 -11.15 -3.60
C MET A 80 10.27 -9.85 -2.96
N LYS A 81 10.01 -8.82 -3.78
CA LYS A 81 9.44 -7.55 -3.31
C LYS A 81 8.11 -7.74 -2.57
N HIS A 82 7.28 -8.69 -2.99
CA HIS A 82 6.03 -9.01 -2.31
C HIS A 82 6.27 -9.42 -0.86
N HIS A 83 7.15 -10.40 -0.65
CA HIS A 83 7.47 -10.93 0.68
C HIS A 83 8.11 -9.87 1.58
N ILE A 84 8.95 -9.01 1.01
CA ILE A 84 9.50 -7.88 1.76
C ILE A 84 8.34 -6.99 2.27
N LEU A 85 7.40 -6.62 1.40
CA LEU A 85 6.28 -5.76 1.79
C LEU A 85 5.33 -6.44 2.80
N GLU A 86 5.15 -7.75 2.73
CA GLU A 86 4.45 -8.52 3.78
C GLU A 86 5.17 -8.38 5.13
N CYS A 87 6.49 -8.55 5.16
CA CYS A 87 7.28 -8.37 6.38
C CYS A 87 7.19 -6.95 6.92
N TYR A 88 7.22 -5.93 6.06
CA TYR A 88 7.05 -4.54 6.48
C TYR A 88 5.67 -4.30 7.10
N ALA A 89 4.60 -4.86 6.53
CA ALA A 89 3.26 -4.76 7.11
C ALA A 89 3.20 -5.43 8.50
N MET A 90 3.79 -6.61 8.65
CA MET A 90 3.87 -7.31 9.94
C MET A 90 4.67 -6.54 10.99
N MET A 91 5.81 -5.93 10.62
CA MET A 91 6.58 -5.11 11.57
C MET A 91 5.90 -3.79 11.91
N ALA A 92 5.06 -3.26 11.02
CA ALA A 92 4.31 -2.03 11.24
C ALA A 92 3.17 -2.22 12.25
N THR A 93 2.63 -3.44 12.39
CA THR A 93 1.76 -3.77 13.53
C THR A 93 2.63 -3.75 14.78
N LYS A 94 2.41 -2.81 15.70
CA LYS A 94 3.18 -2.70 16.96
C LYS A 94 2.87 -3.85 17.94
N ASN A 95 2.36 -4.98 17.45
CA ASN A 95 2.01 -6.17 18.21
C ASN A 95 3.23 -7.10 18.28
N LYS A 96 3.97 -6.98 19.39
CA LYS A 96 5.07 -7.90 19.77
C LYS A 96 4.83 -9.40 19.50
N PRO A 97 3.64 -9.99 19.74
CA PRO A 97 3.45 -11.43 19.52
C PRO A 97 3.45 -11.88 18.05
N ASP A 98 3.26 -10.99 17.07
CA ASP A 98 3.24 -11.36 15.64
C ASP A 98 4.65 -11.38 15.01
N VAL A 99 5.64 -10.78 15.67
CA VAL A 99 7.02 -10.66 15.17
C VAL A 99 7.94 -11.77 15.71
N GLU A 100 7.55 -12.45 16.80
CA GLU A 100 8.41 -13.40 17.54
C GLU A 100 7.95 -14.87 17.48
N ALA A 101 7.04 -15.25 16.58
CA ALA A 101 6.51 -16.62 16.46
C ALA A 101 7.32 -17.51 15.49
#